data_AF-A0A7C1E1M9-F1
#
_entry.id   AF-A0A7C1E1M9-F1
#
_cell.length_a   1.000
_cell.length_b   1.000
_cell.length_c   1.000
_cell.angle_alpha   90.00
_cell.angle_beta   90.00
_cell.angle_gamma   90.00
#
_symmetry.space_group_name_H-M   'P 1'
#
loop_
_entity.id
_entity.type
_entity.pdbx_description
1 polymer ?
#
loop_
_entity_poly.entity_id
_entity_poly.type
_entity_poly.pdbx_seq_one_letter_code
_entity_poly.pdbx_strand_id
1 'polypeptide(L)'
;FYMPVLEWLESYAGELSAGDSGNGGIPLEFHFNFEYFNSTSAKFILDIFKTLSRLNTEGQQVGVKWHYEEDDEDMLEVGKEMSRMSKLPFEYVTIS
;
A
#
# COMPACT_ATOMS: atom_id res chain seq x y z
N PHE A 1 16.76 -1.71 -3.21
CA PHE A 1 15.84 -2.81 -2.86
C PHE A 1 14.43 -2.51 -3.34
N TYR A 2 13.77 -1.42 -2.93
CA TYR A 2 12.38 -1.11 -3.31
C TYR A 2 12.16 -0.58 -4.74
N MET A 3 13.21 -0.14 -5.42
CA MET A 3 13.10 0.44 -6.78
C MET A 3 12.34 -0.47 -7.78
N PRO A 4 12.62 -1.77 -7.89
CA PRO A 4 11.89 -2.63 -8.83
C PRO A 4 10.39 -2.74 -8.49
N VAL A 5 10.02 -2.64 -7.21
CA VAL A 5 8.61 -2.65 -6.78
C VAL A 5 7.91 -1.36 -7.21
N LEU A 6 8.57 -0.22 -7.02
CA LEU A 6 8.06 1.08 -7.47
C LEU A 6 7.92 1.13 -8.98
N GLU A 7 8.94 0.69 -9.72
CA GLU A 7 8.92 0.65 -11.19
C GLU A 7 7.80 -0.26 -11.71
N TRP A 8 7.63 -1.44 -11.11
CA TRP A 8 6.54 -2.35 -11.44
C TRP A 8 5.17 -1.72 -11.16
N LEU A 9 5.00 -1.08 -10.01
CA LEU A 9 3.73 -0.48 -9.63
C LEU A 9 3.35 0.72 -10.52
N GLU A 10 4.33 1.53 -10.92
CA GLU A 10 4.13 2.62 -11.88
C GLU A 10 3.78 2.10 -13.28
N SER A 11 4.45 1.04 -13.75
CA SER A 11 4.09 0.39 -15.03
C SER A 11 2.66 -0.15 -15.00
N TYR A 12 2.32 -0.87 -13.93
CA TYR A 12 0.98 -1.42 -13.74
C TYR A 12 -0.09 -0.33 -13.65
N ALA A 13 0.20 0.78 -12.98
CA ALA A 13 -0.68 1.93 -12.95
C ALA A 13 -0.91 2.53 -14.35
N GLY A 14 0.13 2.62 -15.17
CA GLY A 14 0.03 3.09 -16.56
C GLY A 14 -0.87 2.19 -17.42
N GLU A 15 -0.75 0.87 -17.27
CA GLU A 15 -1.59 -0.10 -18.00
C GLU A 15 -3.06 0.00 -17.60
N LEU A 16 -3.37 0.19 -16.32
CA LEU A 16 -4.73 0.39 -15.82
C LEU A 16 -5.37 1.64 -16.43
N SER A 17 -4.64 2.76 -16.44
CA SER A 17 -5.14 4.04 -16.95
C SER A 17 -5.30 4.05 -18.47
N ALA A 18 -4.55 3.22 -19.21
CA ALA A 18 -4.71 3.06 -20.66
C ALA A 18 -5.97 2.27 -21.05
N GLY A 19 -6.65 1.61 -20.10
CA GLY A 19 -7.75 0.69 -20.38
C GLY A 19 -7.31 -0.63 -21.04
N ASP A 20 -6.00 -0.84 -21.14
CA ASP A 20 -5.39 -2.04 -21.72
C ASP A 20 -5.37 -3.21 -20.74
N SER A 21 -5.50 -2.92 -19.44
CA SER A 21 -5.71 -3.94 -18.42
C SER A 21 -7.17 -4.41 -18.44
N GLY A 22 -7.41 -5.70 -18.72
CA GLY A 22 -8.71 -6.36 -18.47
C GLY A 22 -9.19 -6.36 -17.01
N ASN A 23 -8.45 -5.68 -16.12
CA ASN A 23 -8.69 -5.52 -14.70
C ASN A 23 -9.30 -4.15 -14.33
N GLY A 24 -9.62 -3.29 -15.32
CA GLY A 24 -10.29 -2.02 -15.06
C GLY A 24 -11.58 -2.24 -14.24
N GLY A 25 -11.59 -1.73 -13.00
CA GLY A 25 -12.73 -1.86 -12.08
C GLY A 25 -12.69 -3.07 -11.13
N ILE A 26 -11.68 -3.94 -11.18
CA ILE A 26 -11.47 -4.97 -10.16
C ILE A 26 -10.82 -4.31 -8.93
N PRO A 27 -11.39 -4.41 -7.71
CA PRO A 27 -10.76 -3.87 -6.51
C PRO A 27 -9.38 -4.48 -6.28
N LEU A 28 -8.40 -3.63 -5.96
CA LEU A 28 -7.03 -4.02 -5.66
C LEU A 28 -6.82 -4.04 -4.16
N GLU A 29 -6.22 -5.11 -3.65
CA GLU A 29 -5.91 -5.29 -2.25
C GLU A 29 -4.39 -5.48 -2.06
N PHE A 30 -3.78 -4.67 -1.20
CA PHE A 30 -2.35 -4.73 -0.92
C PHE A 30 -2.10 -5.10 0.54
N HIS A 31 -1.32 -6.15 0.76
CA HIS A 31 -0.99 -6.66 2.09
C HIS A 31 0.42 -6.23 2.48
N PHE A 32 0.52 -5.59 3.63
CA PHE A 32 1.78 -5.20 4.25
C PHE A 32 1.92 -5.99 5.54
N ASN A 33 2.90 -6.88 5.59
CA ASN A 33 3.22 -7.69 6.76
C ASN A 33 4.71 -7.51 7.06
N PHE A 34 5.00 -6.69 8.07
CA PHE A 34 6.37 -6.35 8.45
C PHE A 34 6.59 -6.65 9.92
N GLU A 35 7.69 -7.32 10.24
CA GLU A 35 8.18 -7.45 11.61
C GLU A 35 9.02 -6.21 12.02
N TYR A 36 9.73 -5.62 11.06
CA TYR A 36 10.55 -4.43 11.28
C TYR A 36 10.89 -3.74 9.96
N PHE A 37 10.95 -2.42 9.97
CA PHE A 37 11.56 -1.65 8.90
C PHE A 37 12.19 -0.36 9.43
N ASN A 38 13.32 0.04 8.83
CA ASN A 38 14.03 1.25 9.23
C ASN A 38 13.46 2.51 8.54
N SER A 39 13.94 3.69 8.96
CA SER A 39 13.47 4.98 8.43
C SER A 39 13.69 5.16 6.92
N THR A 40 14.69 4.50 6.32
CA THR A 40 14.87 4.53 4.86
C THR A 40 13.80 3.72 4.17
N SER A 41 13.47 2.53 4.68
CA SER A 41 12.37 1.70 4.17
C SER A 41 11.03 2.39 4.33
N ALA A 42 10.79 3.09 5.44
CA ALA A 42 9.58 3.89 5.66
C ALA A 42 9.34 4.92 4.54
N LYS A 43 10.40 5.57 4.04
CA LYS A 43 10.30 6.51 2.91
C LYS A 43 9.83 5.81 1.62
N PHE A 44 10.40 4.66 1.31
CA PHE A 44 10.00 3.90 0.13
C PHE A 44 8.58 3.33 0.24
N ILE A 45 8.18 2.88 1.43
CA ILE A 45 6.80 2.43 1.70
C ILE A 45 5.81 3.59 1.52
N LEU A 46 6.15 4.80 2.00
CA LEU A 46 5.37 6.00 1.73
C LEU A 46 5.27 6.33 0.24
N ASP A 47 6.35 6.12 -0.52
CA ASP A 47 6.33 6.32 -1.98
C ASP A 47 5.43 5.29 -2.68
N ILE A 48 5.42 4.03 -2.23
CA ILE A 48 4.44 3.02 -2.69
C ILE A 48 3.02 3.51 -2.39
N PHE A 49 2.75 3.97 -1.17
CA PHE A 49 1.43 4.47 -0.80
C PHE A 49 0.99 5.70 -1.60
N LYS A 50 1.91 6.57 -2.04
CA LYS A 50 1.57 7.69 -2.93
C LYS A 50 1.07 7.20 -4.27
N THR A 51 1.72 6.21 -4.87
CA THR A 51 1.27 5.61 -6.14
C THR A 51 -0.10 4.93 -5.98
N LEU A 52 -0.30 4.19 -4.88
CA LEU A 52 -1.58 3.56 -4.56
C LEU A 52 -2.70 4.59 -4.32
N SER A 53 -2.39 5.69 -3.62
CA SER A 53 -3.32 6.79 -3.38
C SER A 53 -3.73 7.46 -4.69
N ARG A 54 -2.76 7.68 -5.60
CA ARG A 54 -3.04 8.21 -6.94
C ARG A 54 -4.01 7.31 -7.71
N LEU A 55 -3.75 6.00 -7.77
CA LEU A 55 -4.66 5.03 -8.38
C LEU A 55 -6.07 5.13 -7.79
N ASN A 56 -6.18 5.22 -6.46
CA ASN A 56 -7.46 5.38 -5.79
C ASN A 56 -8.20 6.65 -6.25
N THR A 57 -7.50 7.78 -6.31
CA THR A 57 -8.07 9.05 -6.80
C THR A 57 -8.44 9.04 -8.29
N GLU A 58 -7.79 8.19 -9.09
CA GLU A 58 -8.09 8.00 -10.52
C GLU A 58 -9.28 7.05 -10.76
N GLY A 59 -9.93 6.58 -9.69
CA GLY A 59 -11.17 5.79 -9.75
C GLY A 59 -10.97 4.28 -9.57
N GLN A 60 -9.73 3.83 -9.40
CA GLN A 60 -9.45 2.43 -9.08
C GLN A 60 -9.77 2.16 -7.61
N GLN A 61 -10.52 1.12 -7.28
CA GLN A 61 -10.73 0.77 -5.88
C GLN A 61 -9.45 0.13 -5.32
N VAL A 62 -8.83 0.77 -4.33
CA VAL A 62 -7.59 0.29 -3.68
C VAL A 62 -7.81 0.19 -2.18
N GLY A 63 -7.57 -0.99 -1.61
CA GLY A 63 -7.56 -1.28 -0.17
C GLY A 63 -6.20 -1.75 0.32
N VAL A 64 -5.88 -1.42 1.57
CA VAL A 64 -4.64 -1.84 2.23
C VAL A 64 -4.98 -2.70 3.44
N LYS A 65 -4.35 -3.86 3.57
CA LYS A 65 -4.33 -4.68 4.78
C LYS A 65 -2.99 -4.54 5.47
N TRP A 66 -3.01 -3.99 6.68
CA TRP A 66 -1.84 -3.85 7.53
C TRP A 66 -1.83 -4.96 8.57
N HIS A 67 -0.91 -5.90 8.40
CA HIS A 67 -0.74 -7.05 9.29
C HIS A 67 0.23 -6.68 10.40
N TYR A 68 -0.12 -7.06 11.63
CA TYR A 68 0.70 -6.84 12.82
C TYR A 68 0.43 -7.93 13.86
N GLU A 69 1.44 -8.26 14.67
CA GLU A 69 1.27 -9.20 15.79
C GLU A 69 0.44 -8.57 16.91
N GLU A 70 -0.36 -9.35 17.65
CA GLU A 70 -1.27 -8.83 18.68
C GLU A 70 -0.55 -8.02 19.77
N ASP A 71 0.70 -8.40 20.09
CA ASP A 71 1.53 -7.76 21.10
C ASP A 71 2.46 -6.66 20.56
N ASP A 72 2.45 -6.40 19.25
CA ASP A 72 3.23 -5.34 18.61
C ASP A 72 2.39 -4.06 18.40
N GLU A 73 2.13 -3.36 19.52
CA GLU A 73 1.42 -2.08 19.51
C GLU A 73 2.15 -0.98 18.71
N ASP A 74 3.49 -1.03 18.67
CA ASP A 74 4.31 -0.06 17.94
C ASP A 74 4.08 -0.20 16.43
N MET A 75 4.05 -1.43 15.90
CA MET A 75 3.77 -1.69 14.49
C MET A 75 2.35 -1.28 14.10
N LEU A 76 1.37 -1.47 15.00
CA LEU A 76 0.02 -0.98 14.80
C LEU A 76 -0.03 0.55 14.71
N GLU A 77 0.65 1.27 15.63
CA GLU A 77 0.69 2.73 15.60
C GLU A 77 1.37 3.25 14.33
N VAL A 78 2.45 2.62 13.88
CA VAL A 78 3.08 2.95 12.59
C VAL A 78 2.10 2.75 11.43
N GLY A 79 1.34 1.66 11.39
CA GLY A 79 0.28 1.43 10.41
C GLY A 79 -0.79 2.52 10.44
N LYS A 80 -1.17 2.99 11.63
CA LYS A 80 -2.10 4.13 11.80
C LYS A 80 -1.51 5.43 11.26
N GLU A 81 -0.24 5.73 11.52
CA GLU A 81 0.42 6.91 10.95
C GLU A 81 0.46 6.86 9.42
N MET A 82 0.86 5.72 8.85
CA MET A 82 0.89 5.50 7.40
C MET A 82 -0.50 5.70 6.75
N SER A 83 -1.56 5.20 7.40
CA SER A 83 -2.93 5.38 6.90
C SER A 83 -3.34 6.86 6.85
N ARG A 84 -3.01 7.64 7.89
CA ARG A 84 -3.33 9.08 7.96
C ARG A 84 -2.61 9.86 6.86
N MET A 85 -1.38 9.45 6.53
CA MET A 85 -0.58 10.09 5.49
C MET A 85 -1.06 9.72 4.07
N SER A 86 -1.45 8.46 3.85
CA SER A 86 -1.80 7.94 2.52
C SER A 86 -3.24 8.22 2.08
N LYS A 87 -4.16 8.46 3.03
CA LYS A 87 -5.60 8.63 2.80
C LYS A 87 -6.26 7.44 2.08
N LEU A 88 -5.64 6.27 2.17
CA LEU A 88 -6.18 5.01 1.66
C LEU A 88 -7.02 4.34 2.75
N PRO A 89 -8.00 3.50 2.38
CA PRO A 89 -8.69 2.67 3.34
C PRO A 89 -7.76 1.56 3.82
N PHE A 90 -7.43 1.59 5.11
CA PHE A 90 -6.64 0.57 5.79
C PHE A 90 -7.56 -0.33 6.62
N GLU A 91 -7.33 -1.64 6.52
CA GLU A 91 -7.80 -2.65 7.46
C GLU A 91 -6.61 -3.14 8.28
N TYR A 92 -6.72 -3.10 9.61
CA TYR A 92 -5.70 -3.60 10.52
C TYR A 92 -6.01 -5.05 10.87
N VAL A 93 -5.12 -5.95 10.48
CA VAL A 93 -5.30 -7.40 10.60
C VAL A 93 -4.29 -7.92 11.61
N THR A 94 -4.78 -8.46 12.71
CA THR A 94 -3.92 -9.13 13.69
C THR A 94 -3.51 -10.50 13.15
N ILE A 95 -2.22 -10.81 13.24
CA ILE A 95 -1.66 -12.15 12.98
C ILE A 95 -1.23 -12.80 14.31
N SER A 96 -1.12 -14.14 14.31
CA SER A 96 -0.99 -15.00 15.50
C SER A 96 0.30 -15.82 15.48
#